data_AF-A0A1J3JT46-F1
#
_entry.id   AF-A0A1J3JT46-F1
#
_cell.length_a   1.000
_cell.length_b   1.000
_cell.length_c   1.000
_cell.angle_alpha   90.00
_cell.angle_beta   90.00
_cell.angle_gamma   90.00
#
_symmetry.space_group_name_H-M   'P 1'
#
loop_
_entity.id
_entity.type
_entity.pdbx_description
1 polymer ?
#
loop_
_entity_poly.entity_id
_entity_poly.type
_entity_poly.pdbx_seq_one_letter_code
_entity_poly.pdbx_strand_id
1 'polypeptide(L)'
;RGYSHSKASPVADFIAFRKVRNQLGGRIRLLVSGGAPLSHEIEEFLRVTCCCFVVQGYGLTETLGGTSASHPDEMCMLGTVGIPAVYNEIRL
;
A
#
# COMPACT_ATOMS: atom_id res chain seq x y z
N ARG A 1 0.27 17.61 -0.99
CA ARG A 1 1.69 17.82 -0.59
C ARG A 1 2.02 16.85 0.53
N GLY A 2 2.29 15.58 0.19
CA GLY A 2 2.67 14.54 1.16
C GLY A 2 4.19 14.34 1.16
N TYR A 3 4.79 14.15 2.33
CA TYR A 3 6.23 13.93 2.46
C TYR A 3 6.59 12.53 1.96
N SER A 4 7.53 12.43 1.00
CA SER A 4 8.09 11.16 0.53
C SER A 4 8.49 10.27 1.70
N HIS A 5 8.11 8.99 1.66
CA HIS A 5 8.35 7.96 2.69
C HIS A 5 9.83 7.91 3.14
N SER A 6 10.74 8.28 2.23
CA SER A 6 12.17 8.42 2.50
C SER A 6 12.56 9.50 3.53
N LYS A 7 11.65 10.40 3.93
CA LYS A 7 11.91 11.51 4.88
C LYS A 7 11.22 11.36 6.24
N ALA A 8 10.44 10.29 6.46
CA ALA A 8 9.91 10.00 7.78
C ALA A 8 11.07 9.63 8.72
N SER A 9 11.08 10.18 9.94
CA SER A 9 12.26 10.27 10.81
C SER A 9 13.07 8.96 10.92
N PRO A 10 14.33 8.91 10.44
CA PRO A 10 15.11 7.67 10.35
C PRO A 10 15.41 7.05 11.72
N VAL A 11 15.35 7.84 12.79
CA VAL A 11 15.65 7.39 14.16
C VAL A 11 14.48 6.65 14.81
N ALA A 12 13.24 7.14 14.62
CA ALA A 12 12.06 6.43 15.11
C ALA A 12 11.82 5.16 14.28
N ASP A 13 12.06 5.26 12.96
CA ASP A 13 12.01 4.15 11.99
C ASP A 13 12.91 2.98 12.44
N PHE A 14 14.14 3.30 12.88
CA PHE A 14 15.13 2.28 13.25
C PHE A 14 14.85 1.56 14.57
N ILE A 15 14.20 2.22 15.54
CA ILE A 15 14.04 1.69 16.90
C ILE A 15 12.69 0.99 17.08
N ALA A 16 11.58 1.63 16.70
CA ALA A 16 10.24 1.06 16.89
C ALA A 16 9.93 -0.01 15.84
N PHE A 17 10.32 0.23 14.59
CA PHE A 17 9.87 -0.58 13.46
C PHE A 17 10.78 -1.77 13.15
N ARG A 18 12.00 -1.82 13.70
CA ARG A 18 12.89 -2.98 13.55
C ARG A 18 12.30 -4.25 14.16
N LYS A 19 11.51 -4.13 15.24
CA LYS A 19 10.84 -5.28 15.89
C LYS A 19 9.66 -5.78 15.04
N VAL A 20 8.86 -4.87 14.50
CA VAL A 20 7.73 -5.21 13.62
C VAL A 20 8.22 -5.75 12.28
N ARG A 21 9.22 -5.09 11.69
CA ARG A 21 9.91 -5.54 10.48
C ARG A 21 10.51 -6.93 10.65
N ASN A 22 11.12 -7.25 11.81
CA ASN A 22 11.62 -8.60 12.09
C ASN A 22 10.50 -9.64 12.21
N GLN A 23 9.34 -9.31 12.81
CA GLN A 23 8.19 -10.23 12.86
C GLN A 23 7.61 -10.51 11.47
N LEU A 24 7.62 -9.50 10.59
CA LEU A 24 7.19 -9.61 9.19
C LEU A 24 8.25 -10.26 8.27
N GLY A 25 9.39 -10.75 8.80
CA GLY A 25 10.41 -11.45 8.02
C GLY A 25 11.54 -10.55 7.46
N GLY A 26 11.59 -9.27 7.83
CA GLY A 26 12.75 -8.39 7.66
C GLY A 26 12.92 -7.75 6.27
N ARG A 27 12.33 -8.37 5.23
CA ARG A 27 12.59 -8.03 3.82
C ARG A 27 11.36 -7.61 3.02
N ILE A 28 10.20 -7.43 3.67
CA ILE A 28 9.00 -6.94 2.99
C ILE A 28 9.25 -5.51 2.51
N ARG A 29 9.00 -5.28 1.22
CA ARG A 29 9.10 -3.96 0.57
C ARG A 29 7.77 -3.47 0.03
N LEU A 30 6.81 -4.38 -0.15
CA LEU A 30 5.51 -4.13 -0.73
C LEU A 30 4.47 -4.98 0.00
N LEU A 31 3.42 -4.34 0.49
CA LEU A 31 2.18 -4.98 0.90
C LEU A 31 1.11 -4.66 -0.15
N VAL A 32 0.41 -5.69 -0.61
CA VAL A 32 -0.72 -5.55 -1.52
C VAL A 32 -1.98 -5.98 -0.80
N SER A 33 -2.98 -5.11 -0.78
CA SER A 33 -4.30 -5.38 -0.22
C SER A 33 -5.34 -5.36 -1.35
N GLY A 34 -6.30 -6.27 -1.30
CA GLY A 34 -7.41 -6.32 -2.25
C GLY A 34 -8.60 -7.11 -1.72
N GLY A 35 -9.72 -7.02 -2.43
CA GLY A 35 -10.98 -7.71 -2.11
C GLY A 35 -11.92 -6.93 -1.18
N ALA A 36 -11.40 -6.14 -0.23
CA ALA A 36 -12.18 -5.26 0.63
C ALA A 36 -11.56 -3.86 0.71
N PRO A 37 -12.36 -2.79 0.83
CA PRO A 37 -11.84 -1.44 0.99
C PRO A 37 -11.08 -1.33 2.31
N LEU A 38 -9.81 -0.96 2.23
CA LEU A 38 -8.97 -0.70 3.40
C LEU A 38 -9.07 0.78 3.74
N SER A 39 -9.37 1.08 5.01
CA SER A 39 -9.50 2.47 5.47
C SER A 39 -8.15 3.20 5.43
N HIS A 40 -8.18 4.49 5.13
CA HIS A 40 -6.99 5.34 5.01
C HIS A 40 -6.09 5.28 6.25
N GLU A 41 -6.69 5.28 7.44
CA GLU A 41 -5.99 5.19 8.72
C GLU A 41 -5.19 3.88 8.87
N ILE A 42 -5.75 2.76 8.38
CA ILE A 42 -5.12 1.45 8.48
C ILE A 42 -3.98 1.34 7.47
N GLU A 43 -4.16 1.89 6.27
CA GLU A 43 -3.12 1.91 5.24
C GLU A 43 -1.92 2.76 5.69
N GLU A 44 -2.16 3.93 6.28
CA GLU A 44 -1.13 4.79 6.84
C GLU A 44 -0.42 4.11 8.01
N PHE A 45 -1.17 3.48 8.92
CA PHE A 45 -0.61 2.72 10.02
C PHE A 45 0.29 1.58 9.53
N LEU A 46 -0.12 0.82 8.50
CA LEU A 46 0.69 -0.26 7.93
C LEU A 46 1.94 0.27 7.21
N ARG A 47 1.83 1.37 6.45
CA ARG A 47 2.98 2.01 5.78
C ARG A 47 4.04 2.49 6.77
N VAL A 48 3.60 3.05 7.89
CA VAL A 48 4.47 3.52 8.96
C VAL A 48 5.04 2.32 9.72
N THR A 49 4.18 1.38 10.15
CA THR A 49 4.56 0.24 11.00
C THR A 49 5.47 -0.78 10.30
N CYS A 50 5.26 -0.99 9.01
CA CYS A 50 6.01 -2.00 8.25
C CYS A 50 7.15 -1.39 7.43
N CYS A 51 7.30 -0.05 7.43
CA CYS A 51 8.27 0.70 6.64
C CYS A 51 8.34 0.24 5.18
N CYS A 52 7.17 -0.01 4.59
CA CYS A 52 7.05 -0.54 3.24
C CYS A 52 5.88 0.12 2.51
N PHE A 53 5.88 0.03 1.20
CA PHE A 53 4.79 0.55 0.39
C PHE A 53 3.56 -0.35 0.56
N VAL A 54 2.43 0.23 0.94
CA VAL A 54 1.13 -0.43 0.89
C VAL A 54 0.43 0.02 -0.38
N VAL A 55 -0.09 -0.95 -1.14
CA VAL A 55 -0.80 -0.78 -2.40
C VAL A 55 -2.16 -1.44 -2.26
N GLN A 56 -3.22 -0.70 -2.54
CA GLN A 56 -4.55 -1.26 -2.73
C GLN A 56 -4.80 -1.59 -4.20
N GLY A 57 -5.43 -2.73 -4.44
CA GLY A 57 -5.96 -3.11 -5.74
C GLY A 57 -7.37 -3.66 -5.60
N TYR A 58 -8.21 -3.36 -6.59
CA TYR A 58 -9.53 -3.95 -6.69
C TYR A 58 -9.55 -5.00 -7.79
N GLY A 59 -10.32 -6.05 -7.55
CA GLY A 59 -10.69 -7.01 -8.56
C GLY A 59 -11.55 -8.11 -7.97
N LEU A 60 -12.23 -8.81 -8.87
CA LEU A 60 -13.18 -9.87 -8.56
C LEU A 60 -12.71 -11.16 -9.22
N THR A 61 -13.19 -12.30 -8.72
CA THR A 61 -12.91 -13.60 -9.33
C THR A 61 -13.37 -13.67 -10.80
N GLU A 62 -14.45 -12.96 -11.11
CA GLU A 62 -15.09 -12.81 -12.42
C GLU A 62 -14.23 -12.01 -13.41
N THR A 63 -13.29 -11.19 -12.91
CA THR A 63 -12.44 -10.31 -13.72
C THR A 63 -10.98 -10.76 -13.72
N LEU A 64 -10.73 -12.06 -13.50
CA LEU A 64 -9.37 -12.62 -13.37
C LEU A 64 -8.57 -12.02 -12.19
N GLY A 65 -9.27 -11.61 -11.13
CA GLY A 65 -8.68 -11.24 -9.84
C GLY A 65 -8.24 -9.78 -9.70
N GLY A 66 -7.67 -9.14 -10.71
CA GLY A 66 -7.12 -7.78 -10.59
C GLY A 66 -7.56 -6.85 -11.72
N THR A 67 -8.42 -5.88 -11.43
CA THR A 67 -8.91 -4.88 -12.39
C THR A 67 -8.28 -3.51 -12.23
N SER A 68 -7.83 -3.14 -11.04
CA SER A 68 -7.14 -1.87 -10.78
C SER A 68 -6.10 -2.02 -9.66
N ALA A 69 -5.05 -1.20 -9.73
CA ALA A 69 -4.03 -1.15 -8.71
C ALA A 69 -3.49 0.29 -8.53
N SER A 70 -3.23 0.65 -7.27
CA SER A 70 -2.56 1.90 -6.90
C SER A 70 -1.04 1.81 -7.08
N HIS A 71 -0.39 2.96 -7.26
CA HIS A 71 1.06 3.02 -7.41
C HIS A 71 1.74 3.09 -6.04
N PRO A 72 2.77 2.27 -5.78
CA PRO A 72 3.44 2.21 -4.47
C PRO A 72 4.10 3.52 -4.04
N ASP A 73 4.47 4.40 -4.97
CA ASP A 73 5.16 5.66 -4.69
C ASP A 73 4.22 6.88 -4.57
N GLU A 74 2.95 6.74 -4.95
CA GLU A 74 2.00 7.85 -4.99
C GLU A 74 1.18 7.96 -3.70
N MET A 75 1.51 8.92 -2.84
CA MET A 75 0.75 9.20 -1.61
C MET A 75 -0.64 9.79 -1.88
N CYS A 76 -0.86 10.40 -3.04
CA CYS A 76 -2.20 10.89 -3.41
C CYS A 76 -3.20 9.76 -3.69
N MET A 77 -2.74 8.50 -3.79
CA MET A 77 -3.57 7.32 -4.05
C MET A 77 -3.91 6.53 -2.78
N LEU A 78 -3.57 7.03 -1.60
CA LEU A 78 -3.93 6.40 -0.31
C LEU A 78 -5.45 6.28 -0.19
N GLY A 79 -5.94 5.08 0.15
CA GLY A 79 -7.38 4.78 0.22
C GLY A 79 -8.08 4.65 -1.14
N THR A 80 -7.35 4.68 -2.25
CA THR A 80 -7.89 4.51 -3.60
C THR A 80 -7.36 3.23 -4.22
N VAL A 81 -8.19 2.54 -5.01
CA VAL A 81 -7.82 1.29 -5.73
C VAL A 81 -6.94 1.54 -6.96
N GLY A 82 -6.69 2.81 -7.28
CA GLY A 82 -5.75 3.25 -8.30
C GLY A 82 -6.29 3.21 -9.72
N ILE A 83 -5.38 3.03 -10.66
CA ILE A 83 -5.63 3.10 -12.09
C ILE A 83 -6.07 1.70 -12.57
N PRO A 84 -6.97 1.59 -13.56
CA PRO A 84 -7.27 0.32 -14.21
C PRO A 84 -6.00 -0.38 -14.70
N ALA A 85 -5.95 -1.69 -14.49
CA ALA A 85 -4.90 -2.55 -15.00
C ALA A 85 -4.94 -2.57 -16.53
N VAL A 86 -3.77 -2.80 -17.14
CA VAL A 86 -3.61 -2.78 -18.61
C VAL A 86 -4.65 -3.70 -19.26
N TYR A 87 -5.27 -3.23 -20.35
CA TYR A 87 -6.34 -3.89 -21.10
C TYR A 87 -7.73 -3.95 -20.43
N ASN A 88 -7.91 -3.34 -19.25
CA ASN A 88 -9.23 -3.20 -18.64
C ASN A 88 -9.82 -1.81 -18.89
N GLU A 89 -11.13 -1.76 -19.14
CA GLU A 89 -11.91 -0.54 -19.14
C GLU A 89 -12.88 -0.53 -17.94
N ILE A 90 -12.89 0.57 -17.18
CA ILE A 90 -13.81 0.78 -16.07
C ILE A 90 -14.74 1.91 -16.49
N ARG A 91 -16.06 1.67 -16.40
CA ARG A 91 -17.10 2.64 -16.75
C ARG A 91 -18.03 2.81 -15.54
N LEU A 92 -18.54 4.04 -15.36
CA LEU A 92 -19.53 4.42 -14.35
C LEU A 92 -20.94 4.30 -14.92
#